data_AF-A0A439W468-F1
#
_entry.id   AF-A0A439W468-F1
#
_cell.length_a   1.000
_cell.length_b   1.000
_cell.length_c   1.000
_cell.angle_alpha   90.00
_cell.angle_beta   90.00
_cell.angle_gamma   90.00
#
_symmetry.space_group_name_H-M   'P 1'
#
loop_
_entity.id
_entity.type
_entity.pdbx_description
1 polymer ?
#
loop_
_entity_poly.entity_id
_entity_poly.type
_entity_poly.pdbx_seq_one_letter_code
_entity_poly.pdbx_strand_id
1 'polypeptide(L)'
;MSGIAILCSGQGKQSAAMFDLVASEPTAAPVFALAAGALGGRDPRDLAHQGGDIIHRNDVAQVLCCAAALAVWAAVGSSASRPITVAGYSAGEVPAWAVAGVMDASSAFNLVTRRAALMDEATREPSGLAAIIGLPRDVVDGICRAYGLDVAIVNGPLHPFAKRCPTRQRHRRGVCSRRRRWSRQARRPGLDNHRLDGLHGCLPRLPSRPRARTRTWQRAVADDDRVRARHTSAQRRRFPLRSWPAPVD
;
A
#
# COMPACT_ATOMS: atom_id res chain seq x y z
N MET A 1 -16.85 -14.67 19.46
CA MET A 1 -16.95 -13.30 18.89
C MET A 1 -16.53 -13.37 17.44
N SER A 2 -17.47 -13.29 16.50
CA SER A 2 -17.17 -13.13 15.07
C SER A 2 -16.77 -11.68 14.83
N GLY A 3 -15.53 -11.45 14.42
CA GLY A 3 -15.04 -10.12 14.06
C GLY A 3 -14.72 -10.06 12.56
N ILE A 4 -14.94 -8.90 11.96
CA ILE A 4 -14.62 -8.68 10.54
C ILE A 4 -13.15 -8.27 10.43
N ALA A 5 -12.44 -8.88 9.47
CA ALA A 5 -11.13 -8.42 9.04
C ALA A 5 -11.28 -7.68 7.71
N ILE A 6 -10.67 -6.49 7.60
CA ILE A 6 -10.71 -5.68 6.38
C ILE A 6 -9.34 -5.72 5.72
N LEU A 7 -9.33 -6.08 4.45
CA LEU A 7 -8.14 -6.08 3.61
C LEU A 7 -8.29 -5.07 2.48
N CYS A 8 -7.51 -4.00 2.54
CA CYS A 8 -7.44 -2.98 1.50
C CYS A 8 -6.42 -3.41 0.43
N SER A 9 -6.89 -3.63 -0.80
CA SER A 9 -6.03 -4.00 -1.92
C SER A 9 -5.15 -2.83 -2.38
N GLY A 10 -4.02 -3.16 -3.00
CA GLY A 10 -3.19 -2.20 -3.73
C GLY A 10 -3.61 -2.08 -5.19
N GLN A 11 -2.73 -1.49 -6.01
CA GLN A 11 -2.95 -1.33 -7.44
C GLN A 11 -2.91 -2.68 -8.19
N GLY A 12 -3.54 -2.75 -9.37
CA GLY A 12 -3.38 -3.84 -10.34
C GLY A 12 -4.68 -4.49 -10.80
N LYS A 13 -5.81 -4.20 -10.16
CA LYS A 13 -7.14 -4.72 -10.52
C LYS A 13 -8.18 -3.61 -10.70
N GLN A 14 -7.77 -2.40 -11.07
CA GLN A 14 -8.70 -1.34 -11.41
C GLN A 14 -9.54 -1.78 -12.62
N SER A 15 -10.84 -1.50 -12.56
CA SER A 15 -11.81 -1.90 -13.58
C SER A 15 -12.93 -0.87 -13.65
N ALA A 16 -13.65 -0.83 -14.77
CA ALA A 16 -14.82 0.04 -14.92
C ALA A 16 -15.83 -0.15 -13.78
N ALA A 17 -16.10 -1.41 -13.41
CA ALA A 17 -17.08 -1.77 -12.39
C ALA A 17 -16.61 -1.58 -10.93
N MET A 18 -15.44 -0.98 -10.68
CA MET A 18 -14.83 -1.01 -9.33
C MET A 18 -15.60 -0.24 -8.25
N PHE A 19 -16.61 0.56 -8.65
CA PHE A 19 -17.45 1.32 -7.73
C PHE A 19 -18.92 0.90 -7.75
N ASP A 20 -19.34 -0.05 -8.59
CA ASP A 20 -20.76 -0.36 -8.83
C ASP A 20 -21.53 -0.68 -7.54
N LEU A 21 -20.89 -1.40 -6.62
CA LEU A 21 -21.47 -1.79 -5.33
C LEU A 21 -21.82 -0.60 -4.42
N VAL A 22 -21.17 0.54 -4.61
CA VAL A 22 -21.24 1.69 -3.69
C VAL A 22 -21.52 3.01 -4.42
N ALA A 23 -21.71 2.99 -5.73
CA ALA A 23 -21.82 4.18 -6.56
C ALA A 23 -23.02 5.06 -6.18
N SER A 24 -24.12 4.44 -5.74
CA SER A 24 -25.36 5.09 -5.30
C SER A 24 -25.47 5.26 -3.78
N GLU A 25 -24.49 4.79 -3.01
CA GLU A 25 -24.57 4.82 -1.55
C GLU A 25 -24.35 6.24 -1.00
N PRO A 26 -25.33 6.84 -0.30
CA PRO A 26 -25.19 8.22 0.18
C PRO A 26 -24.01 8.40 1.15
N THR A 27 -23.68 7.36 1.92
CA THR A 27 -22.53 7.37 2.84
C THR A 27 -21.19 7.38 2.14
N ALA A 28 -21.12 6.93 0.88
CA ALA A 28 -19.91 6.95 0.06
C ALA A 28 -19.70 8.30 -0.66
N ALA A 29 -20.74 9.13 -0.80
CA ALA A 29 -20.66 10.41 -1.52
C ALA A 29 -19.52 11.35 -1.02
N PRO A 30 -19.27 11.52 0.28
CA PRO A 30 -18.14 12.33 0.76
C PRO A 30 -16.79 11.78 0.34
N VAL A 31 -16.63 10.45 0.22
CA VAL A 31 -15.40 9.81 -0.23
C VAL A 31 -15.16 10.12 -1.70
N PHE A 32 -16.20 10.04 -2.54
CA PHE A 32 -16.08 10.38 -3.96
C PHE A 32 -15.74 11.85 -4.18
N ALA A 33 -16.32 12.76 -3.38
CA ALA A 33 -15.98 14.18 -3.44
C ALA A 33 -14.50 14.44 -3.11
N LEU A 34 -13.96 13.80 -2.05
CA LEU A 34 -12.54 13.91 -1.70
C LEU A 34 -11.63 13.32 -2.79
N ALA A 35 -12.00 12.17 -3.34
CA ALA A 35 -11.28 11.56 -4.45
C ALA A 35 -11.29 12.44 -5.70
N ALA A 36 -12.42 13.06 -6.02
CA ALA A 36 -12.51 13.99 -7.15
C ALA A 36 -11.58 15.20 -6.96
N GLY A 37 -11.50 15.75 -5.74
CA GLY A 37 -10.51 16.78 -5.41
C GLY A 37 -9.07 16.35 -5.68
N ALA A 38 -8.71 15.11 -5.31
CA ALA A 38 -7.39 14.54 -5.60
C ALA A 38 -7.16 14.22 -7.09
N LEU A 39 -8.22 14.08 -7.89
CA LEU A 39 -8.19 13.79 -9.33
C LEU A 39 -8.41 15.04 -10.20
N GLY A 40 -8.22 16.25 -9.64
CA GLY A 40 -8.36 17.50 -10.39
C GLY A 40 -9.81 17.83 -10.78
N GLY A 41 -10.77 17.47 -9.91
CA GLY A 41 -12.20 17.72 -10.08
C GLY A 41 -12.94 16.64 -10.88
N ARG A 42 -12.25 15.60 -11.33
CA ARG A 42 -12.87 14.50 -12.08
C ARG A 42 -13.48 13.47 -11.13
N ASP A 43 -14.73 13.08 -11.38
CA ASP A 43 -15.35 12.03 -10.59
C ASP A 43 -14.59 10.70 -10.76
N PRO A 44 -14.19 10.03 -9.66
CA PRO A 44 -13.50 8.75 -9.74
C PRO A 44 -14.32 7.66 -10.45
N ARG A 45 -15.66 7.72 -10.37
CA ARG A 45 -16.57 6.75 -10.99
C ARG A 45 -16.56 6.89 -12.50
N ASP A 46 -16.66 8.12 -13.00
CA ASP A 46 -16.57 8.41 -14.44
C ASP A 46 -15.19 8.04 -14.99
N LEU A 47 -14.14 8.33 -14.22
CA LEU A 47 -12.77 7.95 -14.58
C LEU A 47 -12.59 6.44 -14.65
N ALA A 48 -13.16 5.68 -13.70
CA ALA A 48 -13.16 4.22 -13.74
C ALA A 48 -13.92 3.69 -14.98
N HIS A 49 -15.13 4.19 -15.23
CA HIS A 49 -15.93 3.81 -16.39
C HIS A 49 -15.26 4.13 -17.73
N GLN A 50 -14.51 5.23 -17.82
CA GLN A 50 -13.71 5.54 -19.00
C GLN A 50 -12.70 4.42 -19.32
N GLY A 51 -12.18 3.75 -18.29
CA GLY A 51 -11.26 2.62 -18.44
C GLY A 51 -9.96 3.01 -19.16
N GLY A 52 -9.36 2.03 -19.84
CA GLY A 52 -8.10 2.22 -20.58
C GLY A 52 -6.88 2.42 -19.68
N ASP A 53 -5.78 2.92 -20.25
CA ASP A 53 -4.51 3.02 -19.52
C ASP A 53 -4.52 4.07 -18.41
N ILE A 54 -5.44 5.03 -18.47
CA ILE A 54 -5.47 6.15 -17.50
C ILE A 54 -5.77 5.66 -16.07
N ILE A 55 -6.63 4.66 -15.90
CA ILE A 55 -6.97 4.10 -14.58
C ILE A 55 -5.80 3.29 -13.97
N HIS A 56 -4.78 3.01 -14.78
CA HIS A 56 -3.56 2.31 -14.37
C HIS A 56 -2.35 3.27 -14.21
N ARG A 57 -2.50 4.56 -14.53
CA ARG A 57 -1.48 5.58 -14.23
C ARG A 57 -1.29 5.68 -12.71
N ASN A 58 -0.05 5.69 -12.22
CA ASN A 58 0.24 5.50 -10.79
C ASN A 58 -0.48 6.51 -9.87
N ASP A 59 -0.48 7.79 -10.21
CA ASP A 59 -1.22 8.86 -9.52
C ASP A 59 -2.72 8.64 -9.49
N VAL A 60 -3.33 8.22 -10.60
CA VAL A 60 -4.77 7.92 -10.70
C VAL A 60 -5.10 6.64 -9.95
N ALA A 61 -4.38 5.56 -10.23
CA ALA A 61 -4.60 4.22 -9.72
C ALA A 61 -4.59 4.17 -8.20
N GLN A 62 -3.68 4.90 -7.54
CA GLN A 62 -3.64 4.93 -6.07
C GLN A 62 -4.84 5.67 -5.48
N VAL A 63 -5.27 6.77 -6.08
CA VAL A 63 -6.45 7.51 -5.62
C VAL A 63 -7.72 6.68 -5.81
N LEU A 64 -7.87 6.01 -6.96
CA LEU A 64 -8.99 5.11 -7.23
C LEU A 64 -9.05 3.94 -6.22
N CYS A 65 -7.92 3.29 -5.94
CA CYS A 65 -7.87 2.23 -4.93
C CYS A 65 -8.22 2.73 -3.52
N CYS A 66 -7.74 3.92 -3.15
CA CYS A 66 -8.07 4.54 -1.87
C CYS A 66 -9.57 4.83 -1.77
N ALA A 67 -10.14 5.43 -2.82
CA ALA A 67 -11.56 5.72 -2.91
C ALA A 67 -12.42 4.46 -2.79
N ALA A 68 -12.05 3.38 -3.51
CA ALA A 68 -12.82 2.14 -3.47
C ALA A 68 -12.86 1.53 -2.05
N ALA A 69 -11.72 1.45 -1.38
CA ALA A 69 -11.65 0.91 -0.02
C ALA A 69 -12.44 1.75 0.99
N LEU A 70 -12.34 3.09 0.91
CA LEU A 70 -13.04 3.98 1.82
C LEU A 70 -14.54 4.09 1.52
N ALA A 71 -14.95 4.03 0.26
CA ALA A 71 -16.35 4.05 -0.13
C ALA A 71 -17.07 2.77 0.33
N VAL A 72 -16.45 1.60 0.13
CA VAL A 72 -16.95 0.33 0.68
C VAL A 72 -17.03 0.38 2.21
N TRP A 73 -16.00 0.90 2.87
CA TRP A 73 -16.03 1.03 4.33
C TRP A 73 -17.14 1.96 4.83
N ALA A 74 -17.38 3.07 4.13
CA ALA A 74 -18.45 4.00 4.46
C ALA A 74 -19.84 3.38 4.23
N ALA A 75 -20.02 2.61 3.14
CA ALA A 75 -21.25 1.90 2.83
C ALA A 75 -21.59 0.80 3.84
N VAL A 76 -20.57 0.08 4.33
CA VAL A 76 -20.71 -0.94 5.39
C VAL A 76 -21.25 -0.33 6.71
N GLY A 77 -20.98 0.95 6.95
CA GLY A 77 -21.63 1.74 8.00
C GLY A 77 -21.34 1.27 9.43
N SER A 78 -22.12 1.80 10.39
CA SER A 78 -22.00 1.52 11.82
C SER A 78 -22.65 0.19 12.25
N SER A 79 -23.41 -0.46 11.36
CA SER A 79 -24.05 -1.76 11.61
C SER A 79 -23.06 -2.92 11.60
N ALA A 80 -21.90 -2.75 10.96
CA ALA A 80 -20.81 -3.70 11.06
C ALA A 80 -20.09 -3.58 12.41
N SER A 81 -19.84 -4.72 13.04
CA SER A 81 -18.90 -4.80 14.16
C SER A 81 -17.57 -4.14 13.76
N ARG A 82 -17.00 -3.29 14.62
CA ARG A 82 -15.71 -2.65 14.35
C ARG A 82 -14.69 -3.70 13.92
N PRO A 83 -13.85 -3.42 12.90
CA PRO A 83 -12.94 -4.41 12.38
C PRO A 83 -11.99 -4.85 13.49
N ILE A 84 -11.89 -6.15 13.72
CA ILE A 84 -10.92 -6.68 14.69
C ILE A 84 -9.50 -6.57 14.15
N THR A 85 -9.35 -6.49 12.82
CA THR A 85 -8.08 -6.34 12.13
C THR A 85 -8.27 -5.60 10.81
N VAL A 86 -7.35 -4.69 10.51
CA VAL A 86 -7.30 -3.99 9.23
C VAL A 86 -5.88 -4.13 8.68
N ALA A 87 -5.76 -4.57 7.43
CA ALA A 87 -4.50 -4.68 6.72
C ALA A 87 -4.64 -4.04 5.34
N GLY A 88 -3.54 -3.52 4.83
CA GLY A 88 -3.48 -2.95 3.49
C GLY A 88 -2.25 -3.43 2.76
N TYR A 89 -2.37 -3.66 1.46
CA TYR A 89 -1.26 -4.13 0.62
C TYR A 89 -0.67 -2.97 -0.20
N SER A 90 0.60 -2.64 0.05
CA SER A 90 1.31 -1.56 -0.66
C SER A 90 0.54 -0.24 -0.60
N ALA A 91 0.02 0.28 -1.72
CA ALA A 91 -0.83 1.48 -1.74
C ALA A 91 -2.10 1.34 -0.88
N GLY A 92 -2.61 0.11 -0.69
CA GLY A 92 -3.74 -0.18 0.17
C GLY A 92 -3.49 0.05 1.67
N GLU A 93 -2.24 0.24 2.11
CA GLU A 93 -1.95 0.60 3.52
C GLU A 93 -2.55 1.95 3.91
N VAL A 94 -2.62 2.90 2.97
CA VAL A 94 -3.15 4.24 3.23
C VAL A 94 -4.63 4.21 3.60
N PRO A 95 -5.54 3.64 2.78
CA PRO A 95 -6.94 3.51 3.18
C PRO A 95 -7.11 2.61 4.42
N ALA A 96 -6.27 1.59 4.61
CA ALA A 96 -6.31 0.76 5.83
C ALA A 96 -6.06 1.57 7.11
N TRP A 97 -5.17 2.56 7.08
CA TRP A 97 -4.97 3.48 8.20
C TRP A 97 -6.18 4.35 8.46
N ALA A 98 -6.86 4.84 7.42
CA ALA A 98 -8.10 5.58 7.59
C ALA A 98 -9.24 4.71 8.14
N VAL A 99 -9.42 3.48 7.62
CA VAL A 99 -10.39 2.50 8.14
C VAL A 99 -10.15 2.19 9.62
N ALA A 100 -8.88 2.05 10.02
CA ALA A 100 -8.51 1.81 11.42
C ALA A 100 -8.64 3.06 12.34
N GLY A 101 -9.01 4.21 11.79
CA GLY A 101 -9.12 5.47 12.53
C GLY A 101 -7.77 6.07 12.91
N VAL A 102 -6.69 5.72 12.18
CA VAL A 102 -5.36 6.28 12.38
C VAL A 102 -5.28 7.72 11.89
N MET A 103 -5.91 7.98 10.75
CA MET A 103 -6.07 9.28 10.09
C MET A 103 -7.48 9.40 9.50
N ASP A 104 -7.88 10.61 9.13
CA ASP A 104 -9.14 10.82 8.41
C ASP A 104 -9.00 10.58 6.90
N ALA A 105 -10.14 10.54 6.18
CA ALA A 105 -10.16 10.30 4.75
C ALA A 105 -9.42 11.40 3.95
N SER A 106 -9.55 12.66 4.36
CA SER A 106 -8.86 13.79 3.71
C SER A 106 -7.34 13.63 3.78
N SER A 107 -6.81 13.30 4.96
CA SER A 107 -5.39 13.00 5.17
C SER A 107 -4.94 11.79 4.35
N ALA A 108 -5.78 10.76 4.24
CA ALA A 108 -5.49 9.60 3.41
C ALA A 108 -5.38 9.96 1.91
N PHE A 109 -6.27 10.79 1.39
CA PHE A 109 -6.17 11.26 0.00
C PHE A 109 -4.95 12.16 -0.22
N ASN A 110 -4.64 13.08 0.69
CA ASN A 110 -3.43 13.89 0.60
C ASN A 110 -2.16 13.02 0.59
N LEU A 111 -2.11 12.03 1.48
CA LEU A 111 -0.98 11.11 1.59
C LEU A 111 -0.84 10.24 0.34
N VAL A 112 -1.93 9.69 -0.18
CA VAL A 112 -1.88 8.79 -1.33
C VAL A 112 -1.46 9.55 -2.60
N THR A 113 -1.95 10.77 -2.79
CA THR A 113 -1.55 11.65 -3.91
C THR A 113 -0.07 12.01 -3.82
N ARG A 114 0.41 12.43 -2.64
CA ARG A 114 1.82 12.76 -2.47
C ARG A 114 2.73 11.55 -2.64
N ARG A 115 2.31 10.38 -2.13
CA ARG A 115 3.02 9.12 -2.31
C ARG A 115 3.17 8.78 -3.79
N ALA A 116 2.11 8.89 -4.57
CA ALA A 116 2.15 8.58 -5.99
C ALA A 116 3.11 9.51 -6.75
N ALA A 117 3.02 10.82 -6.51
CA ALA A 117 3.94 11.80 -7.09
C ALA A 117 5.41 11.48 -6.77
N LEU A 118 5.73 11.19 -5.51
CA LEU A 118 7.09 10.82 -5.10
C LEU A 118 7.57 9.51 -5.75
N MET A 119 6.67 8.54 -5.96
CA MET A 119 6.99 7.29 -6.67
C MET A 119 7.31 7.54 -8.14
N ASP A 120 6.57 8.45 -8.79
CA ASP A 120 6.83 8.84 -10.18
C ASP A 120 8.15 9.62 -10.30
N GLU A 121 8.39 10.56 -9.39
CA GLU A 121 9.65 11.32 -9.30
C GLU A 121 10.86 10.40 -9.09
N ALA A 122 10.71 9.33 -8.32
CA ALA A 122 11.76 8.34 -8.06
C ALA A 122 11.96 7.35 -9.22
N THR A 123 11.00 7.23 -10.13
CA THR A 123 11.01 6.25 -11.24
C THR A 123 11.38 6.92 -12.57
N ARG A 124 12.52 7.63 -12.59
CA ARG A 124 13.05 8.28 -13.81
C ARG A 124 13.71 7.31 -14.79
N GLU A 125 14.19 6.18 -14.28
CA GLU A 125 14.80 5.12 -15.08
C GLU A 125 13.80 3.98 -15.33
N PRO A 126 13.88 3.28 -16.49
CA PRO A 126 13.05 2.12 -16.76
C PRO A 126 13.16 1.07 -15.63
N SER A 127 12.06 0.89 -14.92
CA SER A 127 11.91 -0.09 -13.85
C SER A 127 10.64 -0.90 -14.06
N GLY A 128 10.59 -2.08 -13.46
CA GLY A 128 9.46 -2.98 -13.57
C GLY A 128 9.42 -3.97 -12.43
N LEU A 129 8.26 -4.60 -12.27
CA LEU A 129 7.99 -5.66 -11.31
C LEU A 129 7.70 -6.96 -12.08
N ALA A 130 8.23 -8.07 -11.60
CA ALA A 130 7.92 -9.41 -12.09
C ALA A 130 7.42 -10.28 -10.93
N ALA A 131 6.34 -11.02 -11.18
CA ALA A 131 5.87 -12.06 -10.27
C ALA A 131 6.68 -13.34 -10.52
N ILE A 132 7.19 -13.93 -9.45
CA ILE A 132 7.86 -15.23 -9.49
C ILE A 132 7.03 -16.19 -8.64
N ILE A 133 6.62 -17.31 -9.25
CA ILE A 133 5.73 -18.29 -8.62
C ILE A 133 6.44 -19.64 -8.63
N GLY A 134 6.38 -20.35 -7.49
CA GLY A 134 6.86 -21.73 -7.38
C GLY A 134 8.37 -21.88 -7.17
N LEU A 135 9.13 -20.78 -7.07
CA LEU A 135 10.54 -20.84 -6.71
C LEU A 135 10.76 -20.63 -5.21
N PRO A 136 11.63 -21.45 -4.57
CA PRO A 136 12.09 -21.21 -3.21
C PRO A 136 12.76 -19.83 -3.04
N ARG A 137 12.70 -19.29 -1.82
CA ARG A 137 13.17 -17.93 -1.51
C ARG A 137 14.68 -17.75 -1.76
N ASP A 138 15.48 -18.74 -1.41
CA ASP A 138 16.94 -18.75 -1.61
C ASP A 138 17.33 -18.70 -3.09
N VAL A 139 16.58 -19.40 -3.95
CA VAL A 139 16.75 -19.35 -5.41
C VAL A 139 16.44 -17.94 -5.93
N VAL A 140 15.35 -17.33 -5.48
CA VAL A 140 14.97 -15.96 -5.86
C VAL A 140 15.99 -14.93 -5.38
N ASP A 141 16.52 -15.09 -4.17
CA ASP A 141 17.59 -14.24 -3.65
C ASP A 141 18.88 -14.39 -4.49
N GLY A 142 19.17 -15.60 -4.99
CA GLY A 142 20.26 -15.87 -5.93
C GLY A 142 20.11 -15.10 -7.24
N ILE A 143 18.92 -15.16 -7.84
CA ILE A 143 18.57 -14.41 -9.06
C ILE A 143 18.71 -12.89 -8.80
N CYS A 144 18.20 -12.40 -7.68
CA CYS A 144 18.29 -10.98 -7.33
C CYS A 144 19.73 -10.49 -7.23
N ARG A 145 20.62 -11.26 -6.57
CA ARG A 145 22.05 -10.94 -6.51
C ARG A 145 22.72 -10.97 -7.88
N ALA A 146 22.42 -11.95 -8.72
CA ALA A 146 23.03 -12.10 -10.03
C ALA A 146 22.67 -10.96 -11.00
N TYR A 147 21.45 -10.42 -10.91
CA TYR A 147 20.92 -9.44 -11.86
C TYR A 147 20.69 -8.04 -11.28
N GLY A 148 21.08 -7.79 -10.02
CA GLY A 148 20.88 -6.50 -9.36
C GLY A 148 19.40 -6.14 -9.16
N LEU A 149 18.59 -7.15 -8.84
CA LEU A 149 17.17 -6.98 -8.50
C LEU A 149 17.01 -6.96 -6.97
N ASP A 150 15.86 -6.50 -6.52
CA ASP A 150 15.44 -6.56 -5.12
C ASP A 150 14.08 -7.26 -5.01
N VAL A 151 13.90 -8.04 -3.94
CA VAL A 151 12.57 -8.58 -3.60
C VAL A 151 11.72 -7.45 -3.06
N ALA A 152 10.67 -7.10 -3.79
CA ALA A 152 9.79 -5.99 -3.43
C ALA A 152 8.62 -6.45 -2.54
N ILE A 153 8.10 -7.65 -2.78
CA ILE A 153 6.89 -8.16 -2.13
C ILE A 153 7.01 -9.67 -1.95
N VAL A 154 6.53 -10.19 -0.82
CA VAL A 154 6.40 -11.63 -0.57
C VAL A 154 4.93 -11.91 -0.23
N ASN A 155 4.22 -12.61 -1.12
CA ASN A 155 2.79 -12.92 -0.93
C ASN A 155 2.52 -14.21 -0.17
N GLY A 156 3.54 -15.04 -0.05
CA GLY A 156 3.52 -16.31 0.64
C GLY A 156 4.82 -17.05 0.34
N PRO A 157 5.03 -18.23 0.94
CA PRO A 157 6.29 -18.96 0.87
C PRO A 157 6.74 -19.32 -0.57
N LEU A 158 5.82 -19.35 -1.54
CA LEU A 158 6.10 -19.68 -2.95
C LEU A 158 5.73 -18.57 -3.95
N HIS A 159 5.48 -17.34 -3.49
CA HIS A 159 4.99 -16.26 -4.36
C HIS A 159 5.70 -14.90 -4.16
N PRO A 160 7.03 -14.82 -4.30
CA PRO A 160 7.77 -13.55 -4.24
C PRO A 160 7.69 -12.71 -5.53
N PHE A 161 7.74 -11.39 -5.39
CA PHE A 161 7.89 -10.43 -6.48
C PHE A 161 9.28 -9.81 -6.47
N ALA A 162 9.91 -9.71 -7.64
CA ALA A 162 11.19 -9.05 -7.83
C ALA A 162 11.00 -7.73 -8.59
N LYS A 163 11.72 -6.68 -8.17
CA LYS A 163 11.80 -5.37 -8.83
C LYS A 163 13.23 -5.10 -9.27
N ARG A 164 13.42 -4.47 -10.44
CA ARG A 164 14.73 -3.92 -10.81
C ARG A 164 15.03 -2.66 -10.00
N CYS A 165 16.20 -2.61 -9.37
CA CYS A 165 16.66 -1.48 -8.57
C CYS A 165 17.51 -0.52 -9.42
N PRO A 166 17.07 0.73 -9.66
CA PRO A 166 17.84 1.68 -10.48
C PRO A 166 19.17 2.11 -9.85
N THR A 167 19.28 2.08 -8.52
CA THR A 167 20.39 2.70 -7.78
C THR A 167 21.61 1.79 -7.59
N ARG A 168 21.49 0.48 -7.79
CA ARG A 168 22.58 -0.50 -7.54
C ARG A 168 23.58 -0.68 -8.68
N GLN A 169 23.42 -0.02 -9.83
CA GLN A 169 24.34 -0.18 -10.98
C GLN A 169 25.58 0.71 -10.95
N ARG A 170 25.78 1.56 -9.93
CA ARG A 170 27.09 2.18 -9.70
C ARG A 170 27.96 1.14 -8.99
N HIS A 171 28.97 0.61 -9.68
CA HIS A 171 29.90 -0.46 -9.30
C HIS A 171 29.55 -1.87 -9.80
N ARG A 172 29.72 -2.10 -11.12
CA ARG A 172 30.55 -3.19 -11.64
C ARG A 172 30.78 -3.00 -13.14
N ARG A 173 32.04 -2.74 -13.50
CA ARG A 173 32.52 -2.75 -14.90
C ARG A 173 32.55 -4.20 -15.39
N GLY A 174 32.15 -4.40 -16.65
CA GLY A 174 32.41 -5.63 -17.42
C GLY A 174 31.39 -6.74 -17.22
N VAL A 175 30.50 -6.93 -18.21
CA VAL A 175 30.44 -8.13 -19.07
C VAL A 175 29.28 -7.92 -20.05
N CYS A 176 29.61 -8.02 -21.33
CA CYS A 176 28.69 -8.01 -22.45
C CYS A 176 28.11 -9.42 -22.62
N SER A 177 26.79 -9.59 -22.62
CA SER A 177 26.16 -10.68 -23.37
C SER A 177 24.69 -10.38 -23.75
N ARG A 178 24.49 -10.33 -25.07
CA ARG A 178 23.28 -10.55 -25.87
C ARG A 178 22.01 -9.73 -25.53
N ARG A 179 21.79 -8.74 -26.40
CA ARG A 179 20.61 -7.89 -26.55
C ARG A 179 19.31 -8.71 -26.71
N ARG A 180 18.29 -8.41 -25.90
CA ARG A 180 16.89 -8.42 -26.36
C ARG A 180 16.37 -6.99 -26.33
N ARG A 181 15.71 -6.62 -27.43
CA ARG A 181 15.31 -5.27 -27.81
C ARG A 181 14.22 -4.76 -26.86
N TRP A 182 14.55 -3.79 -26.01
CA TRP A 182 13.58 -2.92 -25.35
C TRP A 182 13.43 -1.68 -26.22
N SER A 183 12.19 -1.35 -26.58
CA SER A 183 11.83 -0.22 -27.46
C SER A 183 12.34 1.10 -26.87
N ARG A 184 12.95 1.91 -27.74
CA ARG A 184 13.52 3.22 -27.41
C ARG A 184 12.48 4.32 -27.59
N GLN A 185 12.46 5.25 -26.65
CA GLN A 185 12.20 6.70 -26.80
C GLN A 185 12.49 7.33 -25.43
N ALA A 186 13.04 8.51 -25.22
CA ALA A 186 13.87 9.45 -25.96
C ALA A 186 14.54 10.32 -24.87
N ARG A 187 15.83 10.66 -25.00
CA ARG A 187 16.58 11.44 -23.98
C ARG A 187 16.20 12.92 -24.03
N ARG A 188 16.13 13.56 -22.85
CA ARG A 188 16.44 14.99 -22.67
C ARG A 188 17.41 15.15 -21.49
N PRO A 189 18.49 15.94 -21.61
CA PRO A 189 19.38 16.23 -20.49
C PRO A 189 18.95 17.50 -19.76
N GLY A 190 19.07 17.51 -18.43
CA GLY A 190 18.99 18.74 -17.64
C GLY A 190 18.55 18.55 -16.20
N LEU A 191 19.47 18.92 -15.30
CA LEU A 191 19.24 19.53 -13.98
C LEU A 191 19.24 18.65 -12.71
N ASP A 192 20.36 18.78 -12.01
CA ASP A 192 20.59 19.14 -10.61
C ASP A 192 19.86 18.41 -9.47
N ASN A 193 20.70 17.80 -8.63
CA ASN A 193 20.37 17.15 -7.37
C ASN A 193 19.96 18.20 -6.31
N HIS A 194 18.67 18.28 -6.00
CA HIS A 194 18.22 18.89 -4.74
C HIS A 194 17.74 17.84 -3.73
N ARG A 195 18.14 18.09 -2.48
CA ARG A 195 18.08 17.24 -1.29
C ARG A 195 16.64 16.82 -0.91
N LEU A 196 16.52 15.58 -0.43
CA LEU A 196 15.33 15.02 0.21
C LEU A 196 15.21 15.50 1.66
N ASP A 197 14.98 16.80 1.87
CA ASP A 197 14.67 17.35 3.19
C ASP A 197 13.19 17.79 3.22
N GLY A 198 12.27 16.87 3.59
CA GLY A 198 10.83 17.20 3.56
C GLY A 198 9.89 16.26 4.33
N LEU A 199 10.39 15.37 5.18
CA LEU A 199 9.55 14.38 5.89
C LEU A 199 9.14 14.76 7.32
N HIS A 200 9.49 15.95 7.82
CA HIS A 200 9.20 16.32 9.22
C HIS A 200 7.84 17.01 9.45
N GLY A 201 7.07 17.31 8.40
CA GLY A 201 5.87 18.17 8.52
C GLY A 201 4.49 17.50 8.44
N CYS A 202 4.37 16.21 8.14
CA CYS A 202 3.09 15.59 7.75
C CYS A 202 2.53 14.54 8.72
N LEU A 203 3.04 14.43 9.94
CA LEU A 203 2.50 13.50 10.94
C LEU A 203 1.56 14.26 11.91
N PRO A 204 0.22 14.13 11.79
CA PRO A 204 -0.69 14.68 12.78
C PRO A 204 -0.50 13.99 14.14
N ARG A 205 -0.68 14.76 15.23
CA ARG A 205 -0.72 14.22 16.60
C ARG A 205 -1.88 13.23 16.73
N LEU A 206 -1.57 12.02 17.19
CA LEU A 206 -2.52 10.90 17.25
C LEU A 206 -3.47 11.03 18.45
N PRO A 207 -4.81 10.92 18.27
CA PRO A 207 -5.77 10.88 19.39
C PRO A 207 -5.82 9.53 20.11
N SER A 208 -6.28 9.56 21.37
CA SER A 208 -6.16 8.53 22.43
C SER A 208 -7.21 7.39 22.45
N ARG A 209 -7.97 7.15 21.38
CA ARG A 209 -9.04 6.13 21.37
C ARG A 209 -8.49 4.71 21.12
N PRO A 210 -9.15 3.63 21.63
CA PRO A 210 -8.74 2.25 21.34
C PRO A 210 -8.89 1.95 19.84
N ARG A 211 -7.76 1.69 19.17
CA ARG A 211 -7.67 1.49 17.71
C ARG A 211 -7.65 0.00 17.35
N ALA A 212 -8.19 -0.33 16.17
CA ALA A 212 -7.94 -1.61 15.52
C ALA A 212 -6.42 -1.78 15.30
N ARG A 213 -5.89 -2.98 15.49
CA ARG A 213 -4.47 -3.25 15.21
C ARG A 213 -4.24 -3.12 13.71
N THR A 214 -3.45 -2.11 13.31
CA THR A 214 -2.96 -2.00 11.93
C THR A 214 -1.75 -2.91 11.77
N ARG A 215 -1.76 -3.73 10.72
CA ARG A 215 -0.61 -4.57 10.36
C ARG A 215 -0.22 -4.24 8.92
N THR A 216 1.09 -4.10 8.67
CA THR A 216 1.59 -4.18 7.30
C THR A 216 1.31 -5.59 6.79
N TRP A 217 0.96 -5.71 5.50
CA TRP A 217 0.52 -6.98 4.93
C TRP A 217 1.55 -8.10 5.12
N GLN A 218 2.85 -7.79 5.05
CA GLN A 218 3.95 -8.72 5.33
C GLN A 218 3.93 -9.28 6.76
N ARG A 219 3.49 -8.50 7.76
CA ARG A 219 3.34 -8.95 9.16
C ARG A 219 2.00 -9.65 9.41
N ALA A 220 0.99 -9.44 8.57
CA ALA A 220 -0.27 -10.17 8.63
C ALA A 220 -0.10 -11.60 8.11
N VAL A 221 0.63 -11.78 7.00
CA VAL A 221 0.92 -13.09 6.39
C VAL A 221 1.90 -13.93 7.21
N ALA A 222 2.91 -13.31 7.85
CA ALA A 222 3.91 -14.03 8.64
C ALA A 222 3.40 -14.62 9.97
N ASP A 223 2.21 -14.23 10.43
CA ASP A 223 1.64 -14.71 11.70
C ASP A 223 0.71 -15.92 11.55
N ASP A 224 0.39 -16.34 10.31
CA ASP A 224 -0.45 -17.52 10.04
C ASP A 224 0.31 -18.85 10.31
N ASP A 225 1.64 -18.83 10.21
CA ASP A 225 2.50 -19.96 10.59
C ASP A 225 2.76 -20.07 12.11
N ARG A 226 2.39 -19.05 12.90
CA ARG A 226 2.72 -18.98 14.34
C ARG A 226 1.62 -19.49 15.28
N VAL A 227 0.47 -19.91 14.75
CA VAL A 227 -0.62 -20.47 15.57
C VAL A 227 -0.45 -21.99 15.82
N ARG A 228 0.55 -22.67 15.22
CA ARG A 228 0.77 -24.12 15.42
C ARG A 228 1.91 -24.54 16.35
N ALA A 229 2.70 -23.62 16.91
CA ALA A 229 3.79 -24.01 17.84
C ALA A 229 3.64 -23.33 19.20
N ARG A 230 3.43 -24.19 20.20
CA ARG A 230 3.16 -23.87 21.61
C ARG A 230 4.23 -23.00 22.26
N HIS A 231 3.76 -22.24 23.25
CA HIS A 231 4.43 -21.92 24.52
C HIS A 231 5.89 -22.37 24.64
N THR A 232 6.80 -21.40 24.71
CA THR A 232 7.87 -21.40 25.71
C THR A 232 8.22 -19.96 26.08
N SER A 233 8.49 -19.81 27.37
CA SER A 233 8.78 -18.59 28.13
C SER A 233 9.90 -17.73 27.55
N ALA A 234 9.65 -16.44 27.31
CA ALA A 234 10.55 -15.32 27.63
C ALA A 234 10.07 -14.00 26.99
N GLN A 235 9.24 -13.24 27.71
CA GLN A 235 9.27 -11.77 27.69
C GLN A 235 8.40 -11.18 28.83
N ARG A 236 8.64 -11.67 30.04
CA ARG A 236 8.55 -10.80 31.22
C ARG A 236 9.86 -10.04 31.30
N ARG A 237 9.81 -8.76 31.69
CA ARG A 237 10.92 -7.80 31.88
C ARG A 237 11.19 -6.89 30.68
N ARG A 238 10.36 -5.84 30.54
CA ARG A 238 10.77 -4.42 30.59
C ARG A 238 9.52 -3.55 30.47
N PHE A 239 9.37 -2.62 31.42
CA PHE A 239 8.25 -1.70 31.74
C PHE A 239 7.18 -2.20 32.73
N PRO A 240 7.17 -1.68 33.98
CA PRO A 240 6.06 -1.80 34.92
C PRO A 240 5.08 -0.64 34.72
N LEU A 241 3.80 -0.94 34.51
CA LEU A 241 2.69 0.02 34.62
C LEU A 241 1.59 -0.70 35.41
N ARG A 242 1.61 -0.58 36.75
CA ARG A 242 0.74 0.29 37.55
C ARG A 242 -0.73 0.20 37.16
N SER A 243 -1.48 -0.45 38.05
CA SER A 243 -2.94 -0.54 38.14
C SER A 243 -3.59 0.84 38.29
N TRP A 244 -4.75 1.04 37.66
CA TRP A 244 -5.74 2.07 38.00
C TRP A 244 -7.09 1.36 38.30
N PRO A 245 -7.95 1.89 39.19
CA PRO A 245 -8.85 1.10 40.02
C PRO A 245 -10.14 0.72 39.31
N ALA A 246 -10.81 -0.29 39.88
CA ALA A 246 -12.15 -0.71 39.54
C ALA A 246 -13.18 0.40 39.85
N PRO A 247 -14.29 0.48 39.11
CA PRO A 247 -15.49 1.16 39.60
C PRO A 247 -16.19 0.27 40.63
N VAL A 248 -16.29 0.79 41.85
CA VAL A 248 -17.52 0.76 42.69
C VAL A 248 -18.57 1.60 41.95
N ASP A 249 -19.84 1.24 41.80
CA ASP A 249 -20.67 0.15 42.33
C ASP A 249 -21.37 -0.61 41.17
#